data_AF-A0A2N2NA11-F1
#
_entry.id   AF-A0A2N2NA11-F1
#
_cell.length_a   1.000
_cell.length_b   1.000
_cell.length_c   1.000
_cell.angle_alpha   90.00
_cell.angle_beta   90.00
_cell.angle_gamma   90.00
#
_symmetry.space_group_name_H-M   'P 1'
#
loop_
_entity.id
_entity.type
_entity.pdbx_description
1 polymer ?
#
loop_
_entity_poly.entity_id
_entity_poly.type
_entity_poly.pdbx_seq_one_letter_code
_entity_poly.pdbx_strand_id
1 'polypeptide(L)'
;MAKKKSARVMDFVPEEIDPFDEPEYVEQVEEPVKTESSKQPEDTSKPVLWEEVTWAGVKKVFRCVKCGEFRDTKDDMIMHVVSHFPEEKQNQIFDQLVVLARPRGELAGLT
;
A
#
# COMPACT_ATOMS: atom_id res chain seq x y z
N MET A 1 23.81 2.99 -60.19
CA MET A 1 23.61 1.54 -60.24
C MET A 1 22.41 1.18 -59.37
N ALA A 2 21.39 0.58 -59.97
CA ALA A 2 20.10 0.27 -59.35
C ALA A 2 20.08 -1.14 -58.75
N LYS A 3 19.55 -1.30 -57.52
CA LYS A 3 19.14 -2.58 -56.91
C LYS A 3 17.86 -2.29 -56.10
N LYS A 4 16.66 -2.49 -56.68
CA LYS A 4 15.79 -3.68 -56.60
C LYS A 4 15.61 -4.15 -55.13
N LYS A 5 14.49 -3.76 -54.51
CA LYS A 5 13.27 -4.58 -54.30
C LYS A 5 13.53 -5.81 -53.42
N SER A 6 12.95 -5.82 -52.21
CA SER A 6 12.05 -6.91 -51.81
C SER A 6 11.34 -6.53 -50.52
N ALA A 7 10.06 -6.18 -50.64
CA ALA A 7 9.15 -6.10 -49.51
C ALA A 7 8.75 -7.54 -49.17
N ARG A 8 9.09 -7.99 -47.95
CA ARG A 8 8.49 -9.19 -47.37
C ARG A 8 7.39 -8.71 -46.44
N VAL A 9 6.18 -8.63 -46.99
CA VAL A 9 4.96 -8.65 -46.18
C VAL A 9 4.97 -9.96 -45.40
N MET A 10 4.98 -9.87 -44.08
CA MET A 10 4.66 -11.01 -43.23
C MET A 10 3.16 -11.01 -43.06
N ASP A 11 2.53 -12.09 -43.48
CA ASP A 11 1.12 -12.37 -43.25
C ASP A 11 0.89 -12.38 -41.74
N PHE A 12 0.24 -11.30 -41.28
CA PHE A 12 -0.25 -11.17 -39.92
C PHE A 12 -1.42 -12.14 -39.79
N VAL A 13 -1.16 -13.31 -39.20
CA VAL A 13 -2.22 -14.24 -38.80
C VAL A 13 -2.91 -13.60 -37.59
N PRO A 14 -4.17 -13.16 -37.69
CA PRO A 14 -4.92 -12.78 -36.51
C PRO A 14 -5.13 -14.05 -35.69
N GLU A 15 -4.50 -14.10 -34.53
CA GLU A 15 -4.80 -15.08 -33.48
C GLU A 15 -6.27 -14.89 -33.13
N GLU A 16 -7.06 -15.94 -33.35
CA GLU A 16 -8.46 -16.00 -32.96
C GLU A 16 -8.50 -15.86 -31.43
N ILE A 17 -8.80 -14.66 -30.96
CA ILE A 17 -9.07 -14.40 -29.56
C ILE A 17 -10.33 -15.20 -29.25
N ASP A 18 -10.15 -16.30 -28.53
CA ASP A 18 -11.23 -17.03 -27.86
C ASP A 18 -12.18 -16.01 -27.20
N PRO A 19 -13.51 -16.13 -27.38
CA PRO A 19 -14.45 -15.35 -26.59
C PRO A 19 -14.17 -15.68 -25.13
N PHE A 20 -13.46 -14.78 -24.46
CA PHE A 20 -13.17 -14.86 -23.05
C PHE A 20 -14.51 -14.81 -22.34
N ASP A 21 -14.94 -15.99 -21.90
CA ASP A 21 -16.10 -16.26 -21.06
C ASP A 21 -16.16 -15.15 -20.01
N GLU A 22 -17.11 -14.22 -20.20
CA GLU A 22 -17.34 -13.08 -19.32
C GLU A 22 -17.67 -13.68 -17.95
N PRO A 23 -16.78 -13.60 -16.94
CA PRO A 23 -17.14 -14.10 -15.64
C PRO A 23 -18.24 -13.19 -15.12
N GLU A 24 -19.43 -13.78 -14.94
CA GLU A 24 -20.60 -13.16 -14.33
C GLU A 24 -20.15 -12.42 -13.07
N TYR A 25 -20.16 -11.09 -13.18
CA TYR A 25 -19.73 -10.18 -12.13
C TYR A 25 -20.72 -10.32 -10.98
N VAL A 26 -20.31 -11.09 -9.95
CA VAL A 26 -21.04 -11.09 -8.69
C VAL A 26 -20.83 -9.72 -8.08
N GLU A 27 -21.83 -8.86 -8.27
CA GLU A 27 -22.03 -7.61 -7.55
C GLU A 27 -22.15 -7.95 -6.07
N GLN A 28 -21.02 -8.03 -5.37
CA GLN A 28 -20.99 -8.03 -3.93
C GLN A 28 -21.35 -6.62 -3.51
N VAL A 29 -22.65 -6.46 -3.24
CA VAL A 29 -23.26 -5.34 -2.55
C VAL A 29 -22.38 -4.98 -1.35
N GLU A 30 -21.67 -3.86 -1.47
CA GLU A 30 -20.95 -3.26 -0.36
C GLU A 30 -21.98 -2.83 0.68
N GLU A 31 -22.19 -3.66 1.69
CA GLU A 31 -22.78 -3.19 2.93
C GLU A 31 -21.81 -2.15 3.51
N PRO A 32 -22.25 -0.89 3.75
CA PRO A 32 -21.42 0.08 4.44
C PRO A 32 -21.27 -0.40 5.88
N VAL A 33 -20.19 -1.12 6.15
CA VAL A 33 -19.76 -1.40 7.51
C VAL A 33 -19.38 -0.05 8.09
N LYS A 34 -20.34 0.53 8.79
CA LYS A 34 -20.18 1.59 9.77
C LYS A 34 -19.25 1.03 10.85
N THR A 35 -17.96 0.99 10.57
CA THR A 35 -16.96 0.90 11.62
C THR A 35 -17.04 2.22 12.33
N GLU A 36 -17.72 2.16 13.47
CA GLU A 36 -17.82 3.23 14.43
C GLU A 36 -16.40 3.75 14.66
N SER A 37 -16.19 4.93 14.09
CA SER A 37 -15.13 5.87 14.40
C SER A 37 -15.17 6.09 15.91
N SER A 38 -14.52 5.19 16.63
CA SER A 38 -14.32 5.26 18.06
C SER A 38 -13.43 6.47 18.31
N LYS A 39 -14.09 7.60 18.59
CA LYS A 39 -13.49 8.79 19.18
C LYS A 39 -12.75 8.34 20.43
N GLN A 40 -11.44 8.13 20.33
CA GLN A 40 -10.58 8.25 21.49
C GLN A 40 -10.15 9.72 21.62
N PRO A 41 -10.22 10.27 22.84
CA PRO A 41 -9.92 11.66 23.10
C PRO A 41 -8.45 11.95 22.80
N GLU A 42 -8.26 13.09 22.15
CA GLU A 42 -7.06 13.92 22.11
C GLU A 42 -6.19 13.83 23.37
N ASP A 43 -5.18 12.96 23.33
CA ASP A 43 -4.05 13.00 24.26
C ASP A 43 -2.76 13.30 23.48
N THR A 44 -2.11 14.35 23.93
CA THR A 44 -1.09 15.12 23.22
C THR A 44 0.13 14.32 22.74
N SER A 45 0.67 14.77 21.59
CA SER A 45 2.11 14.86 21.26
C SER A 45 2.77 13.90 20.26
N LYS A 46 2.04 13.09 19.47
CA LYS A 46 2.66 12.37 18.33
C LYS A 46 1.80 12.44 17.06
N PRO A 47 2.37 12.87 15.91
CA PRO A 47 1.64 12.87 14.66
C PRO A 47 1.35 11.42 14.26
N VAL A 48 0.06 11.08 14.18
CA VAL A 48 -0.39 9.80 13.62
C VAL A 48 -0.19 9.88 12.10
N LEU A 49 0.85 9.23 11.59
CA LEU A 49 1.21 9.27 10.16
C LEU A 49 0.55 8.14 9.34
N TRP A 50 0.06 7.10 9.99
CA TRP A 50 -0.70 6.01 9.38
C TRP A 50 -1.75 5.48 10.35
N GLU A 51 -2.76 4.82 9.79
CA GLU A 51 -3.83 4.13 10.52
C GLU A 51 -3.68 2.62 10.32
N GLU A 52 -3.93 1.82 11.36
CA GLU A 52 -4.02 0.36 11.23
C GLU A 52 -5.47 -0.03 10.92
N VAL A 53 -5.68 -0.73 9.82
CA VAL A 53 -6.99 -1.16 9.33
C VAL A 53 -6.97 -2.67 9.12
N THR A 54 -8.11 -3.34 9.29
CA THR A 54 -8.22 -4.77 9.01
C THR A 54 -8.89 -4.97 7.65
N TRP A 55 -8.14 -5.49 6.67
CA TRP A 55 -8.65 -5.86 5.36
C TRP A 55 -9.46 -7.17 5.46
N ALA A 56 -10.73 -7.09 5.05
CA ALA A 56 -11.69 -8.20 5.05
C ALA A 56 -11.81 -8.96 6.39
N GLY A 57 -11.51 -8.30 7.52
CA GLY A 57 -11.55 -8.92 8.84
C GLY A 57 -10.43 -9.94 9.13
N VAL A 58 -9.51 -10.16 8.19
CA VAL A 58 -8.49 -11.23 8.27
C VAL A 58 -7.07 -10.68 8.37
N LYS A 59 -6.73 -9.67 7.57
CA LYS A 59 -5.35 -9.19 7.42
C LYS A 59 -5.23 -7.78 7.93
N LYS A 60 -4.27 -7.54 8.84
CA LYS A 60 -3.89 -6.19 9.23
C LYS A 60 -3.14 -5.53 8.08
N VAL A 61 -3.60 -4.34 7.71
CA VAL A 61 -2.98 -3.46 6.71
C VAL A 61 -2.83 -2.07 7.32
N PHE A 62 -1.89 -1.31 6.81
CA PHE A 62 -1.63 0.04 7.25
C PHE A 62 -2.06 1.00 6.14
N ARG A 63 -2.80 2.04 6.49
CA ARG A 63 -3.25 3.09 5.56
C ARG A 63 -2.49 4.38 5.83
N CYS A 64 -1.87 4.95 4.81
CA CYS A 64 -1.18 6.23 4.92
C CYS A 64 -2.19 7.37 5.05
N VAL A 65 -2.05 8.23 6.06
CA VAL A 65 -2.95 9.39 6.25
C VAL A 65 -2.72 10.48 5.20
N LYS A 66 -1.50 10.56 4.63
CA LYS A 66 -1.15 11.59 3.64
C LYS A 66 -1.72 11.33 2.25
N CYS A 67 -1.62 10.10 1.74
CA CYS A 67 -2.04 9.75 0.37
C CYS A 67 -3.15 8.71 0.31
N GLY A 68 -3.51 8.06 1.42
CA GLY A 68 -4.52 7.01 1.47
C GLY A 68 -4.05 5.63 0.98
N GLU A 69 -2.77 5.46 0.64
CA GLU A 69 -2.23 4.20 0.15
C GLU A 69 -2.14 3.14 1.25
N PHE A 70 -2.37 1.88 0.88
CA PHE A 70 -2.33 0.75 1.80
C PHE A 70 -1.02 -0.01 1.65
N ARG A 71 -0.45 -0.44 2.79
CA ARG A 71 0.72 -1.32 2.85
C ARG A 71 0.45 -2.49 3.78
N ASP A 72 1.02 -3.64 3.44
CA ASP A 72 0.82 -4.88 4.18
C ASP A 72 1.68 -4.97 5.44
N THR A 73 2.81 -4.27 5.46
CA THR A 73 3.76 -4.29 6.58
C THR A 73 3.98 -2.89 7.16
N LYS A 74 4.34 -2.85 8.44
CA LYS A 74 4.63 -1.61 9.14
C LYS A 74 5.91 -0.95 8.62
N ASP A 75 6.93 -1.74 8.30
CA ASP A 75 8.21 -1.24 7.79
C ASP A 75 8.03 -0.60 6.40
N ASP A 76 7.24 -1.21 5.52
CA ASP A 76 6.89 -0.61 4.23
C ASP A 76 6.12 0.70 4.40
N MET A 77 5.20 0.75 5.37
CA MET A 77 4.47 1.98 5.68
C MET A 77 5.41 3.07 6.22
N ILE A 78 6.38 2.73 7.07
CA ILE A 78 7.37 3.70 7.58
C ILE A 78 8.18 4.28 6.42
N MET A 79 8.72 3.43 5.54
CA MET A 79 9.47 3.89 4.36
C MET A 79 8.61 4.76 3.43
N HIS A 80 7.37 4.34 3.19
CA HIS A 80 6.42 5.09 2.39
C HIS A 80 6.15 6.47 2.99
N VAL A 81 5.86 6.54 4.29
CA VAL A 81 5.61 7.82 4.99
C VAL A 81 6.81 8.74 4.93
N VAL A 82 8.02 8.21 5.06
CA VAL A 82 9.28 8.97 4.98
C VAL A 82 9.47 9.60 3.60
N SER A 83 9.07 8.92 2.52
CA SER A 83 9.17 9.48 1.15
C SER A 83 8.32 10.74 0.91
N HIS A 84 7.30 11.00 1.75
CA HIS A 84 6.52 12.23 1.67
C HIS A 84 7.25 13.46 2.23
N PHE A 85 8.40 13.27 2.88
CA PHE A 85 9.17 14.35 3.49
C PHE A 85 10.45 14.62 2.68
N PRO A 86 10.94 15.87 2.67
CA PRO A 86 12.21 16.21 2.03
C PRO A 86 13.37 15.46 2.69
N GLU A 87 14.40 15.10 1.92
CA GLU A 87 15.53 14.26 2.35
C GLU A 87 16.17 14.72 3.67
N GLU A 88 16.28 16.03 3.88
CA GLU A 88 16.82 16.65 5.10
C GLU A 88 16.09 16.23 6.38
N LYS A 89 14.79 15.90 6.26
CA LYS A 89 13.91 15.51 7.38
C LYS A 89 13.62 14.02 7.41
N GLN A 90 13.96 13.27 6.36
CA GLN A 90 13.64 11.86 6.25
C GLN A 90 14.21 11.06 7.42
N ASN A 91 15.49 11.27 7.76
CA ASN A 91 16.15 10.58 8.87
C ASN A 91 15.49 10.91 10.22
N GLN A 92 15.12 12.17 10.46
CA GLN A 92 14.48 12.58 11.72
C GLN A 92 13.11 11.94 11.89
N ILE A 93 12.32 11.88 10.81
CA ILE A 93 11.01 11.23 10.82
C ILE A 93 11.17 9.71 10.95
N PHE A 94 12.10 9.11 10.22
CA PHE A 94 12.38 7.67 10.30
C PHE A 94 12.75 7.26 11.73
N ASP A 95 13.69 7.97 12.38
CA ASP A 95 14.09 7.69 13.75
C ASP A 95 12.92 7.81 14.73
N GLN A 96 12.07 8.82 14.57
CA GLN A 96 10.86 8.96 15.39
C GLN A 96 9.92 7.78 15.23
N LEU A 97 9.76 7.25 14.02
CA LEU A 97 8.86 6.15 13.71
C LEU A 97 9.41 4.79 14.15
N VAL A 98 10.72 4.58 14.03
CA VAL A 98 11.38 3.32 14.43
C VAL A 98 11.46 3.21 15.95
N VAL A 99 11.74 4.29 16.68
CA VAL A 99 11.72 4.29 18.16
C VAL A 99 10.32 3.95 18.68
N LEU A 100 9.28 4.39 17.99
CA LEU A 100 7.89 4.04 18.28
C LEU A 100 7.52 2.60 17.95
N ALA A 101 8.29 1.93 17.10
CA ALA A 101 8.03 0.55 16.71
C ALA A 101 8.63 -0.48 17.67
N ARG A 102 9.53 -0.08 18.60
CA ARG A 102 10.08 -1.02 19.58
C ARG A 102 9.01 -1.46 20.59
N PRO A 103 8.80 -2.77 20.79
CA PRO A 103 7.94 -3.25 21.86
C PRO A 103 8.53 -2.80 23.20
N ARG A 104 7.71 -2.17 24.04
CA ARG A 104 8.10 -1.58 25.32
C ARG A 104 8.40 -2.64 26.41
N GLY A 105 8.98 -3.78 26.03
CA GLY A 105 8.90 -5.02 26.81
C GLY A 105 10.21 -5.75 27.10
N GLU A 106 11.40 -5.17 26.89
CA GLU A 106 12.67 -5.90 27.05
C GLU A 106 13.69 -5.16 27.92
N LEU A 107 13.30 -4.85 29.16
CA LEU A 107 14.23 -4.42 30.23
C LEU A 107 13.86 -5.04 31.60
N ALA A 108 13.28 -6.23 31.60
CA ALA A 108 13.03 -6.99 32.83
C ALA A 108 13.86 -8.29 32.79
N GLY A 109 15.14 -8.23 33.17
CA GLY A 109 15.97 -9.44 33.17
C GLY A 109 17.44 -9.30 33.57
N LEU A 110 17.82 -8.27 34.33
CA LEU A 110 19.16 -8.17 34.93
C LEU A 110 19.02 -7.82 36.41
N THR A 111 18.67 -8.83 37.20
CA THR A 111 18.80 -8.84 38.67
C THR A 111 19.32 -10.20 39.09
#